data_AF-A0A1I8N3C7-F1
#
_entry.id   AF-A0A1I8N3C7-F1
#
_cell.length_a   1.000
_cell.length_b   1.000
_cell.length_c   1.000
_cell.angle_alpha   90.00
_cell.angle_beta   90.00
_cell.angle_gamma   90.00
#
_symmetry.space_group_name_H-M   'P 1'
#
loop_
_entity.id
_entity.type
_entity.pdbx_description
1 polymer ?
#
loop_
_entity_poly.entity_id
_entity_poly.type
_entity_poly.pdbx_seq_one_letter_code
_entity_poly.pdbx_strand_id
1 'polypeptide(L)'
;HLNNLLENYLEPLKRETFLSNAEINALFGNIHEIVTFQRQFLQNLVEALELEPDFHKFDHPSQYRNVLFAIGSAFLYYVNHFKLYSSFCASHSKAQKVLHPNEGNHALQEFLNARNPKQQHSCTLESYLIKPIQRILKYPLLLQQLRNLTDSRADEHLHLCEALKGMEKVAEHINEMQRIHEEYGAIFDHLFRQHQKACKQPIDLSP
;
A
#
# COMPACT_ATOMS: atom_id res chain seq x y z
N HIS A 1 2.44 11.83 3.54
CA HIS A 1 1.69 11.42 2.33
C HIS A 1 0.47 10.58 2.65
N LEU A 2 0.60 9.39 3.26
CA LEU A 2 -0.57 8.55 3.60
C LEU A 2 -1.55 9.25 4.55
N ASN A 3 -1.05 9.93 5.59
CA ASN A 3 -1.92 10.71 6.48
C ASN A 3 -2.67 11.83 5.73
N ASN A 4 -2.02 12.51 4.79
CA ASN A 4 -2.68 13.53 3.99
C ASN A 4 -3.76 12.93 3.07
N LEU A 5 -3.53 11.75 2.48
CA LEU A 5 -4.56 11.02 1.75
C LEU A 5 -5.78 10.73 2.64
N LEU A 6 -5.58 10.33 3.90
CA LEU A 6 -6.67 10.08 4.82
C LEU A 6 -7.39 11.37 5.23
N GLU A 7 -6.64 12.36 5.72
CA GLU A 7 -7.17 13.58 6.35
C GLU A 7 -7.75 14.58 5.32
N ASN A 8 -7.12 14.71 4.15
CA ASN A 8 -7.52 15.69 3.14
C ASN A 8 -8.54 15.12 2.13
N TYR A 9 -8.55 13.80 1.92
CA TYR A 9 -9.44 13.16 0.95
C TYR A 9 -10.41 12.18 1.58
N LEU A 10 -9.95 11.07 2.19
CA LEU A 10 -10.83 10.00 2.65
C LEU A 10 -11.87 10.46 3.68
N GLU A 11 -11.41 11.03 4.80
CA GLU A 11 -12.29 11.40 5.91
C GLU A 11 -13.30 12.48 5.53
N PRO A 12 -12.94 13.52 4.75
CA PRO A 12 -13.94 14.45 4.23
C PRO A 12 -14.89 13.81 3.22
N LEU A 13 -14.40 12.95 2.31
CA LEU A 13 -15.23 12.30 1.29
C LEU A 13 -16.28 11.35 1.91
N LYS A 14 -16.00 10.72 3.06
CA LYS A 14 -16.97 9.95 3.85
C LYS A 14 -18.16 10.76 4.37
N ARG A 15 -18.02 12.09 4.46
CA ARG A 15 -19.09 12.99 4.93
C ARG A 15 -19.97 13.50 3.80
N GLU A 16 -19.53 13.30 2.57
CA GLU A 16 -20.26 13.70 1.37
C GLU A 16 -21.30 12.64 0.97
N THR A 17 -22.33 13.05 0.23
CA THR A 17 -23.42 12.16 -0.20
C THR A 17 -23.36 11.79 -1.69
N PHE A 18 -22.44 12.38 -2.45
CA PHE A 18 -22.33 12.17 -3.90
C PHE A 18 -21.57 10.90 -4.28
N LEU A 19 -21.03 10.16 -3.31
CA LEU A 19 -20.49 8.82 -3.47
C LEU A 19 -21.10 7.87 -2.45
N SER A 20 -21.45 6.68 -2.90
CA SER A 20 -21.85 5.58 -2.04
C SER A 20 -20.66 5.03 -1.24
N ASN A 21 -20.96 4.34 -0.13
CA ASN A 21 -19.94 3.61 0.62
C ASN A 21 -19.18 2.58 -0.25
N ALA A 22 -19.85 2.00 -1.26
CA ALA A 22 -19.20 1.07 -2.19
C ALA A 22 -18.16 1.78 -3.08
N GLU A 23 -18.44 3.00 -3.54
CA GLU A 23 -17.50 3.80 -4.33
C GLU A 23 -16.33 4.31 -3.48
N ILE A 24 -16.60 4.73 -2.24
CA ILE A 24 -15.53 5.09 -1.29
C ILE A 24 -14.63 3.88 -1.03
N ASN A 25 -15.20 2.70 -0.79
CA ASN A 25 -14.42 1.48 -0.62
C ASN A 25 -13.63 1.11 -1.89
N ALA A 26 -14.19 1.35 -3.08
CA ALA A 26 -13.49 1.13 -4.34
C ALA A 26 -12.32 2.12 -4.55
N LEU A 27 -12.45 3.38 -4.09
CA LEU A 27 -11.41 4.40 -4.18
C LEU A 27 -10.22 4.11 -3.27
N PHE A 28 -10.49 3.70 -2.04
CA PHE A 28 -9.46 3.65 -0.98
C PHE A 28 -9.06 2.24 -0.57
N GLY A 29 -9.85 1.21 -0.91
CA GLY A 29 -9.55 -0.18 -0.59
C GLY A 29 -9.18 -0.39 0.88
N ASN A 30 -8.10 -1.12 1.13
CA ASN A 30 -7.55 -1.38 2.45
C ASN A 30 -6.51 -0.34 2.92
N ILE A 31 -6.63 0.94 2.51
CA ILE A 31 -5.62 1.97 2.83
C ILE A 31 -5.40 2.14 4.34
N HIS A 32 -6.44 1.99 5.17
CA HIS A 32 -6.30 2.09 6.63
C HIS A 32 -5.40 0.98 7.20
N GLU A 33 -5.51 -0.23 6.67
CA GLU A 33 -4.63 -1.34 7.05
C GLU A 33 -3.19 -1.06 6.63
N ILE A 34 -2.98 -0.55 5.41
CA ILE A 34 -1.66 -0.13 4.93
C ILE A 34 -1.07 0.97 5.82
N VAL A 35 -1.85 1.98 6.20
CA VAL A 35 -1.36 3.06 7.09
C VAL A 35 -0.97 2.50 8.45
N THR A 36 -1.79 1.64 9.02
CA THR A 36 -1.54 1.02 10.33
C THR A 36 -0.25 0.21 10.29
N PHE A 37 -0.12 -0.65 9.28
CA PHE A 37 1.08 -1.45 9.04
C PHE A 37 2.32 -0.57 8.82
N GLN A 38 2.24 0.46 7.96
CA GLN A 38 3.39 1.33 7.67
C GLN A 38 3.84 2.14 8.88
N ARG A 39 2.93 2.50 9.79
CA ARG A 39 3.30 3.14 11.06
C ARG A 39 4.11 2.20 11.95
N GLN A 40 3.69 0.95 12.08
CA GLN A 40 4.43 -0.06 12.85
C GLN A 40 5.80 -0.36 12.22
N PHE A 41 5.84 -0.55 10.90
CA PHE A 41 7.09 -0.77 10.17
C PHE A 41 8.06 0.40 10.33
N LEU A 42 7.57 1.65 10.18
CA LEU A 42 8.39 2.84 10.37
C LEU A 42 8.91 2.95 11.82
N GLN A 43 8.04 2.71 12.80
CA GLN A 43 8.41 2.76 14.22
C GLN A 43 9.55 1.79 14.52
N ASN A 44 9.48 0.55 14.02
CA ASN A 44 10.54 -0.43 14.19
C ASN A 44 11.87 -0.01 13.52
N LEU A 45 11.82 0.63 12.35
CA LEU A 45 13.02 1.19 11.70
C LEU A 45 13.60 2.37 12.48
N VAL A 46 12.76 3.21 13.09
CA VAL A 46 13.22 4.34 13.92
C VAL A 46 13.89 3.83 15.19
N GLU A 47 13.26 2.89 15.90
CA GLU A 47 13.83 2.27 17.10
C GLU A 47 15.19 1.61 16.82
N ALA A 48 15.33 0.94 15.67
CA ALA A 48 16.60 0.38 15.24
C ALA A 48 17.71 1.44 15.07
N LEU A 49 17.38 2.64 14.59
CA LEU A 49 18.32 3.75 14.46
C LEU A 49 18.63 4.42 15.80
N GLU A 50 17.66 4.47 16.72
CA GLU A 50 17.85 5.03 18.07
C GLU A 50 18.85 4.23 18.91
N LEU A 51 19.03 2.93 18.61
CA LEU A 51 20.08 2.10 19.22
C LEU A 51 21.50 2.47 18.76
N GLU A 52 21.63 3.21 17.66
CA GLU A 52 22.90 3.65 17.08
C GLU A 52 22.89 5.18 16.87
N PRO A 53 22.79 6.00 17.94
CA PRO A 53 22.48 7.43 17.86
C PRO A 53 23.53 8.25 17.11
N ASP A 54 24.76 7.75 17.04
CA ASP A 54 25.89 8.38 16.36
C ASP A 54 26.12 7.84 14.93
N PHE A 55 25.20 7.06 14.35
CA PHE A 55 25.39 6.46 13.03
C PHE A 55 25.65 7.49 11.92
N HIS A 56 25.17 8.72 12.09
CA HIS A 56 25.43 9.83 11.18
C HIS A 56 26.91 10.27 11.11
N LYS A 57 27.73 9.87 12.10
CA LYS A 57 29.16 10.16 12.16
C LYS A 57 30.01 9.04 11.54
N PHE A 58 29.41 7.92 11.14
CA PHE A 58 30.13 6.80 10.56
C PHE A 58 30.65 7.15 9.16
N ASP A 59 31.94 6.91 8.93
CA ASP A 59 32.66 7.16 7.70
C ASP A 59 33.06 5.87 6.96
N HIS A 60 32.90 4.71 7.59
CA HIS A 60 33.19 3.40 7.02
C HIS A 60 31.98 2.45 7.03
N PRO A 61 31.72 1.69 5.93
CA PRO A 61 30.58 0.78 5.83
C PRO A 61 30.47 -0.25 6.96
N SER A 62 31.59 -0.74 7.48
CA SER A 62 31.62 -1.73 8.57
C SER A 62 31.02 -1.21 9.88
N GLN A 63 31.00 0.10 10.11
CA GLN A 63 30.36 0.70 11.29
C GLN A 63 28.84 0.60 11.22
N TYR A 64 28.26 0.55 10.02
CA TYR A 64 26.83 0.44 9.82
C TYR A 64 26.29 -0.99 10.03
N ARG A 65 27.12 -1.97 10.38
CA ARG A 65 26.73 -3.38 10.52
C ARG A 65 25.45 -3.58 11.32
N ASN A 66 25.37 -3.00 12.51
CA ASN A 66 24.22 -3.18 13.40
C ASN A 66 22.95 -2.54 12.80
N VAL A 67 23.06 -1.34 12.22
CA VAL A 67 21.97 -0.66 11.52
C VAL A 67 21.46 -1.50 10.35
N LEU A 68 22.37 -2.01 9.52
CA LEU A 68 22.02 -2.84 8.35
C LEU A 68 21.36 -4.14 8.77
N PHE A 69 21.84 -4.79 9.82
CA PHE A 69 21.23 -5.99 10.37
C PHE A 69 19.82 -5.71 10.89
N ALA A 70 19.62 -4.61 11.60
CA ALA A 70 18.31 -4.21 12.10
C ALA A 70 17.33 -3.88 10.97
N ILE A 71 17.78 -3.18 9.92
CA ILE A 71 16.98 -2.93 8.70
C ILE A 71 16.57 -4.25 8.04
N GLY A 72 17.52 -5.17 7.80
CA GLY A 72 17.22 -6.47 7.20
C GLY A 72 16.21 -7.26 8.06
N SER A 73 16.38 -7.23 9.38
CA SER A 73 15.48 -7.88 10.34
C SER A 73 14.07 -7.33 10.28
N ALA A 74 13.91 -6.00 10.21
CA ALA A 74 12.61 -5.35 10.07
C ALA A 74 11.88 -5.81 8.80
N PHE A 75 12.58 -5.84 7.65
CA PHE A 75 11.99 -6.32 6.41
C PHE A 75 11.59 -7.80 6.47
N LEU A 76 12.44 -8.65 7.04
CA LEU A 76 12.15 -10.08 7.18
C LEU A 76 10.95 -10.33 8.11
N TYR A 77 10.88 -9.62 9.24
CA TYR A 77 9.77 -9.72 10.18
C TYR A 77 8.43 -9.35 9.53
N TYR A 78 8.41 -8.29 8.71
CA TYR A 78 7.21 -7.78 8.08
C TYR A 78 6.96 -8.29 6.65
N VAL A 79 7.81 -9.16 6.10
CA VAL A 79 7.77 -9.58 4.68
C VAL A 79 6.38 -10.07 4.24
N ASN A 80 5.70 -10.85 5.09
CA ASN A 80 4.36 -11.35 4.78
C ASN A 80 3.28 -10.26 4.87
N HIS A 81 3.45 -9.26 5.74
CA HIS A 81 2.51 -8.15 5.89
C HIS A 81 2.49 -7.25 4.66
N PHE A 82 3.62 -7.12 3.95
CA PHE A 82 3.65 -6.39 2.68
C PHE A 82 2.75 -6.99 1.59
N LYS A 83 2.28 -8.23 1.71
CA LYS A 83 1.31 -8.82 0.77
C LYS A 83 -0.05 -8.12 0.79
N LEU A 84 -0.37 -7.35 1.84
CA LEU A 84 -1.56 -6.48 1.91
C LEU A 84 -1.64 -5.48 0.74
N TYR A 85 -0.51 -5.16 0.11
CA TYR A 85 -0.46 -4.28 -1.05
C TYR A 85 -1.14 -4.88 -2.29
N SER A 86 -1.29 -6.21 -2.39
CA SER A 86 -2.02 -6.85 -3.49
C SER A 86 -3.48 -6.41 -3.55
N SER A 87 -4.17 -6.37 -2.40
CA SER A 87 -5.55 -5.88 -2.28
C SER A 87 -5.67 -4.40 -2.64
N PHE A 88 -4.66 -3.59 -2.31
CA PHE A 88 -4.64 -2.18 -2.67
C PHE A 88 -4.43 -1.96 -4.17
N CYS A 89 -3.54 -2.71 -4.81
CA CYS A 89 -3.34 -2.69 -6.27
C CYS A 89 -4.64 -3.04 -7.02
N ALA A 90 -5.34 -4.10 -6.59
CA ALA A 90 -6.63 -4.46 -7.16
C ALA A 90 -7.69 -3.35 -7.00
N SER A 91 -7.71 -2.68 -5.85
CA SER A 91 -8.61 -1.55 -5.58
C SER A 91 -8.25 -0.33 -6.43
N HIS A 92 -6.96 -0.08 -6.69
CA HIS A 92 -6.50 1.04 -7.50
C HIS A 92 -7.07 1.00 -8.93
N SER A 93 -7.17 -0.18 -9.55
CA SER A 93 -7.82 -0.33 -10.87
C SER A 93 -9.30 0.06 -10.86
N LYS A 94 -9.99 -0.15 -9.73
CA LYS A 94 -11.39 0.28 -9.54
C LYS A 94 -11.47 1.78 -9.26
N ALA A 95 -10.54 2.32 -8.46
CA ALA A 95 -10.46 3.75 -8.14
C ALA A 95 -10.36 4.63 -9.40
N GLN A 96 -9.58 4.21 -10.41
CA GLN A 96 -9.46 4.94 -11.69
C GLN A 96 -10.82 5.12 -12.39
N LYS A 97 -11.72 4.13 -12.31
CA LYS A 97 -13.07 4.21 -12.89
C LYS A 97 -14.00 5.16 -12.10
N VAL A 98 -13.83 5.24 -10.79
CA VAL A 98 -14.62 6.15 -9.94
C VAL A 98 -14.17 7.60 -10.09
N LEU A 99 -12.87 7.84 -10.28
CA LEU A 99 -12.32 9.19 -10.51
C LEU A 99 -12.66 9.74 -11.89
N HIS A 100 -12.83 8.85 -12.88
CA HIS A 100 -13.17 9.18 -14.26
C HIS A 100 -14.44 8.43 -14.72
N PRO A 101 -15.62 8.74 -14.16
CA PRO A 101 -16.85 8.07 -14.55
C PRO A 101 -17.28 8.46 -15.98
N ASN A 102 -17.89 7.51 -16.70
CA ASN A 102 -18.36 7.72 -18.08
C ASN A 102 -19.43 8.83 -18.19
N GLU A 103 -20.24 8.99 -17.14
CA GLU A 103 -21.15 10.11 -16.94
C GLU A 103 -20.56 10.96 -15.83
N GLY A 104 -20.05 12.15 -16.16
CA GLY A 104 -19.26 12.97 -15.22
C GLY A 104 -19.97 13.22 -13.89
N ASN A 105 -19.23 13.18 -12.78
CA ASN A 105 -19.72 13.54 -11.44
C ASN A 105 -19.19 14.93 -11.06
N HIS A 106 -19.98 15.98 -11.33
CA HIS A 106 -19.57 17.38 -11.10
C HIS A 106 -19.23 17.64 -9.62
N ALA A 107 -20.03 17.10 -8.69
CA ALA A 107 -19.81 17.28 -7.26
C ALA A 107 -18.47 16.68 -6.81
N LEU A 108 -18.11 15.50 -7.33
CA LEU A 108 -16.80 14.90 -7.08
C LEU A 108 -15.67 15.79 -7.64
N GLN A 109 -15.81 16.31 -8.86
CA GLN A 109 -14.78 17.17 -9.46
C GLN A 109 -14.60 18.49 -8.68
N GLU A 110 -15.69 19.14 -8.27
CA GLU A 110 -15.64 20.32 -7.40
C GLU A 110 -14.95 20.01 -6.07
N PHE A 111 -15.30 18.89 -5.44
CA PHE A 111 -14.65 18.44 -4.21
C PHE A 111 -13.14 18.25 -4.41
N LEU A 112 -12.73 17.54 -5.46
CA LEU A 112 -11.30 17.28 -5.74
C LEU A 112 -10.53 18.58 -5.99
N ASN A 113 -11.12 19.52 -6.73
CA ASN A 113 -10.53 20.84 -7.00
C ASN A 113 -10.39 21.67 -5.72
N ALA A 114 -11.40 21.65 -4.83
CA ALA A 114 -11.35 22.34 -3.54
C ALA A 114 -10.23 21.81 -2.63
N ARG A 115 -9.88 20.51 -2.72
CA ARG A 115 -8.78 19.89 -1.96
C ARG A 115 -7.39 20.13 -2.55
N ASN A 116 -7.31 20.62 -3.78
CA ASN A 116 -6.06 20.94 -4.48
C ASN A 116 -6.11 22.35 -5.13
N PRO A 117 -6.20 23.43 -4.33
CA PRO A 117 -6.41 24.79 -4.84
C PRO A 117 -5.24 25.30 -5.69
N LYS A 118 -4.03 24.79 -5.47
CA LYS A 118 -2.84 25.11 -6.26
C LYS A 118 -2.74 24.30 -7.56
N GLN A 119 -3.69 23.41 -7.82
CA GLN A 119 -3.75 22.52 -8.99
C GLN A 119 -2.44 21.76 -9.24
N GLN A 120 -1.73 21.40 -8.17
CA GLN A 120 -0.47 20.70 -8.28
C GLN A 120 -0.75 19.22 -8.53
N HIS A 121 -0.19 18.68 -9.63
CA HIS A 121 -0.37 17.26 -9.97
C HIS A 121 0.09 16.34 -8.83
N SER A 122 1.17 16.69 -8.12
CA SER A 122 1.68 15.93 -6.97
C SER A 122 0.73 15.83 -5.78
N CYS A 123 -0.32 16.65 -5.77
CA CYS A 123 -1.30 16.77 -4.70
C CYS A 123 -2.68 16.26 -5.11
N THR A 124 -2.89 15.71 -6.31
CA THR A 124 -4.19 15.13 -6.68
C THR A 124 -4.45 13.80 -5.95
N LEU A 125 -5.72 13.40 -5.86
CA LEU A 125 -6.09 12.12 -5.24
C LEU A 125 -5.43 10.94 -5.97
N GLU A 126 -5.43 10.95 -7.30
CA GLU A 126 -4.73 9.96 -8.14
C GLU A 126 -3.24 9.88 -7.79
N SER A 127 -2.59 11.04 -7.62
CA SER A 127 -1.17 11.12 -7.26
C SER A 127 -0.89 10.55 -5.87
N TYR A 128 -1.82 10.68 -4.92
CA TYR A 128 -1.67 10.05 -3.61
C TYR A 128 -1.92 8.53 -3.67
N LEU A 129 -2.92 8.09 -4.44
CA LEU A 129 -3.29 6.67 -4.57
C LEU A 129 -2.22 5.84 -5.28
N ILE A 130 -1.38 6.42 -6.14
CA ILE A 130 -0.28 5.69 -6.79
C ILE A 130 0.96 5.51 -5.89
N LYS A 131 1.13 6.34 -4.84
CA LYS A 131 2.32 6.33 -3.98
C LYS A 131 2.55 5.01 -3.24
N PRO A 132 1.54 4.32 -2.66
CA PRO A 132 1.73 3.00 -2.05
C PRO A 132 2.32 1.98 -3.04
N ILE A 133 1.79 1.95 -4.28
CA ILE A 133 2.26 1.05 -5.35
C ILE A 133 3.71 1.38 -5.73
N GLN A 134 4.03 2.67 -5.90
CA GLN A 134 5.40 3.09 -6.15
C GLN A 134 6.34 2.76 -4.99
N ARG A 135 5.86 2.83 -3.75
CA ARG A 135 6.68 2.59 -2.56
C ARG A 135 7.07 1.12 -2.42
N ILE A 136 6.14 0.19 -2.63
CA ILE A 136 6.42 -1.24 -2.50
C ILE A 136 7.48 -1.70 -3.53
N LEU A 137 7.46 -1.13 -4.74
CA LEU A 137 8.45 -1.42 -5.79
C LEU A 137 9.83 -0.81 -5.51
N LYS A 138 9.93 0.19 -4.64
CA LYS A 138 11.22 0.81 -4.28
C LYS A 138 12.00 0.03 -3.24
N TYR A 139 11.35 -0.77 -2.39
CA TYR A 139 12.03 -1.48 -1.31
C TYR A 139 13.11 -2.47 -1.80
N PRO A 140 12.87 -3.32 -2.81
CA PRO A 140 13.93 -4.16 -3.37
C PRO A 140 15.13 -3.35 -3.88
N LEU A 141 14.89 -2.22 -4.56
CA LEU A 141 15.96 -1.37 -5.10
C LEU A 141 16.84 -0.78 -3.99
N LEU A 142 16.22 -0.33 -2.90
CA LEU A 142 16.94 0.22 -1.74
C LEU A 142 17.75 -0.88 -1.02
N LEU A 143 17.16 -2.06 -0.80
CA LEU A 143 17.86 -3.20 -0.20
C LEU A 143 19.03 -3.67 -1.06
N GLN A 144 18.87 -3.68 -2.38
CA GLN A 144 19.94 -4.01 -3.33
C GLN A 144 21.10 -3.00 -3.23
N GLN A 145 20.79 -1.70 -3.13
CA GLN A 145 21.82 -0.66 -2.95
C GLN A 145 22.58 -0.84 -1.64
N LEU A 146 21.89 -1.09 -0.53
CA LEU A 146 22.54 -1.36 0.76
C LEU A 146 23.44 -2.59 0.69
N ARG A 147 22.94 -3.70 0.15
CA ARG A 147 23.70 -4.94 -0.02
C ARG A 147 24.97 -4.73 -0.84
N ASN A 148 24.91 -3.95 -1.92
CA ASN A 148 26.07 -3.70 -2.79
C ASN A 148 27.18 -2.90 -2.10
N LEU A 149 26.91 -2.26 -0.95
CA LEU A 149 27.90 -1.51 -0.16
C LEU A 149 28.51 -2.33 1.00
N THR A 150 28.14 -3.61 1.12
CA THR A 150 28.63 -4.51 2.18
C THR A 150 29.60 -5.55 1.62
N ASP A 151 30.52 -6.03 2.46
CA ASP A 151 31.40 -7.15 2.12
C ASP A 151 30.57 -8.42 1.95
N SER A 152 30.74 -9.14 0.84
CA SER A 152 29.99 -10.34 0.50
C SER A 152 30.14 -11.50 1.49
N ARG A 153 31.16 -11.45 2.35
CA ARG A 153 31.41 -12.44 3.41
C ARG A 153 30.84 -12.03 4.77
N ALA A 154 30.33 -10.80 4.92
CA ALA A 154 29.82 -10.30 6.18
C ALA A 154 28.38 -10.76 6.46
N ASP A 155 28.03 -10.91 7.73
CA ASP A 155 26.72 -11.41 8.14
C ASP A 155 25.58 -10.47 7.71
N GLU A 156 25.79 -9.15 7.80
CA GLU A 156 24.83 -8.15 7.35
C GLU A 156 24.57 -8.22 5.83
N HIS A 157 25.55 -8.65 5.04
CA HIS A 157 25.37 -8.85 3.60
C HIS A 157 24.43 -10.01 3.32
N LEU A 158 24.65 -11.14 4.01
CA LEU A 158 23.78 -12.32 3.89
C LEU A 158 22.36 -11.98 4.35
N HIS A 159 22.23 -11.23 5.45
CA HIS A 159 20.94 -10.79 5.98
C HIS A 159 20.18 -9.89 5.00
N LEU A 160 20.88 -8.93 4.37
CA LEU A 160 20.31 -8.08 3.32
C LEU A 160 19.93 -8.89 2.06
N CYS A 161 20.69 -9.93 1.71
CA CYS A 161 20.32 -10.84 0.62
C CYS A 161 18.98 -11.53 0.89
N GLU A 162 18.77 -12.02 2.11
CA GLU A 162 17.51 -12.67 2.50
C GLU A 162 16.34 -11.68 2.49
N ALA A 163 16.54 -10.48 3.04
CA ALA A 163 15.53 -9.42 3.03
C ALA A 163 15.15 -9.02 1.59
N LEU A 164 16.15 -8.84 0.71
CA LEU A 164 15.94 -8.54 -0.71
C LEU A 164 15.11 -9.63 -1.39
N LYS A 165 15.52 -10.89 -1.25
CA LYS A 165 14.79 -12.05 -1.80
C LYS A 165 13.36 -12.14 -1.28
N GLY A 166 13.14 -11.80 -0.01
CA GLY A 166 11.82 -11.70 0.58
C GLY A 166 10.94 -10.66 -0.12
N MET A 167 11.49 -9.46 -0.35
CA MET A 167 10.77 -8.38 -1.01
C MET A 167 10.57 -8.61 -2.51
N GLU A 168 11.48 -9.30 -3.20
CA GLU A 168 11.28 -9.76 -4.58
C GLU A 168 10.08 -10.71 -4.68
N LYS A 169 9.99 -11.70 -3.77
CA LYS A 169 8.82 -12.60 -3.69
C LYS A 169 7.52 -11.87 -3.38
N VAL A 170 7.57 -10.79 -2.59
CA VAL A 170 6.39 -9.94 -2.36
C VAL A 170 5.96 -9.25 -3.64
N ALA A 171 6.91 -8.71 -4.42
CA ALA A 171 6.61 -8.09 -5.71
C ALA A 171 6.01 -9.10 -6.70
N GLU A 172 6.59 -10.30 -6.80
CA GLU A 172 6.05 -11.41 -7.59
C GLU A 172 4.61 -11.76 -7.17
N HIS A 173 4.38 -11.90 -5.86
CA HIS A 173 3.04 -12.19 -5.33
C HIS A 173 2.03 -11.10 -5.69
N ILE A 174 2.37 -9.82 -5.53
CA ILE A 174 1.50 -8.71 -5.89
C ILE A 174 1.18 -8.73 -7.38
N ASN A 175 2.18 -8.98 -8.24
CA ASN A 175 2.00 -9.07 -9.67
C ASN A 175 1.07 -10.23 -10.07
N GLU A 176 1.25 -11.41 -9.46
CA GLU A 176 0.39 -12.56 -9.70
C GLU A 176 -1.04 -12.33 -9.22
N MET A 177 -1.23 -11.73 -8.04
CA MET A 177 -2.57 -11.37 -7.55
C MET A 177 -3.25 -10.34 -8.46
N GLN A 178 -2.50 -9.40 -9.00
CA GLN A 178 -3.01 -8.43 -9.96
C GLN A 178 -3.47 -9.12 -11.26
N ARG A 179 -2.66 -10.04 -11.80
CA ARG A 179 -3.04 -10.86 -12.97
C ARG A 179 -4.31 -11.65 -12.72
N ILE A 180 -4.42 -12.35 -11.58
CA ILE A 180 -5.63 -13.11 -11.22
C ILE A 180 -6.84 -12.17 -11.10
N HIS A 181 -6.67 -10.98 -10.53
CA HIS A 181 -7.75 -10.00 -10.43
C HIS A 181 -8.22 -9.50 -11.80
N GLU A 182 -7.30 -9.28 -12.74
CA GLU A 182 -7.62 -8.87 -14.09
C GLU A 182 -8.34 -9.97 -14.88
N GLU A 183 -7.93 -11.23 -14.71
CA GLU A 183 -8.50 -12.38 -15.42
C GLU A 183 -9.86 -12.83 -14.85
N TYR A 184 -10.00 -12.87 -13.52
CA TYR A 184 -11.16 -13.47 -12.85
C TYR A 184 -11.98 -12.50 -11.99
N GLY A 185 -11.56 -11.24 -11.82
CA GLY A 185 -12.20 -10.28 -10.91
C GLY A 185 -13.68 -10.05 -11.20
N ALA A 186 -14.07 -9.97 -12.46
CA ALA A 186 -15.46 -9.81 -12.86
C ALA A 186 -16.34 -11.04 -12.49
N ILE A 187 -15.75 -12.24 -12.58
CA ILE A 187 -16.43 -13.49 -12.22
C ILE A 187 -16.62 -13.54 -10.70
N PHE A 188 -15.60 -13.21 -9.92
CA PHE A 188 -15.71 -13.14 -8.47
C PHE A 188 -16.75 -12.12 -8.01
N ASP A 189 -16.76 -10.92 -8.60
CA ASP A 189 -17.75 -9.88 -8.29
C ASP A 189 -19.18 -10.32 -8.68
N HIS A 190 -19.34 -11.15 -9.72
CA HIS A 190 -20.63 -11.72 -10.10
C HIS A 190 -21.10 -12.80 -9.11
N LEU A 191 -20.24 -13.77 -8.81
CA LEU A 191 -20.52 -14.85 -7.87
C LEU A 191 -20.83 -14.32 -6.47
N PHE A 192 -20.08 -13.32 -6.01
CA PHE A 192 -20.32 -12.67 -4.72
C PHE A 192 -21.70 -11.99 -4.67
N ARG A 193 -22.10 -11.30 -5.75
CA ARG A 193 -23.42 -10.68 -5.86
C ARG A 193 -24.54 -11.72 -5.90
N GLN A 194 -24.34 -12.87 -6.55
CA GLN A 194 -25.30 -13.97 -6.56
C GLN A 194 -25.48 -14.56 -5.15
N HIS A 195 -24.37 -14.86 -4.46
CA HIS A 195 -24.41 -15.37 -3.08
C HIS A 195 -25.09 -14.41 -2.11
N GLN A 196 -24.78 -13.11 -2.16
CA GLN A 196 -25.44 -12.12 -1.30
C GLN A 196 -26.95 -12.01 -1.57
N LYS A 197 -27.39 -12.17 -2.82
CA LYS A 197 -28.82 -12.19 -3.16
C LYS A 197 -29.50 -13.47 -2.66
N ALA A 198 -28.83 -14.62 -2.77
CA ALA A 198 -29.34 -15.90 -2.29
C ALA A 198 -29.52 -15.93 -0.77
N CYS A 199 -28.60 -15.37 0.01
CA CYS A 199 -28.71 -15.28 1.47
C CYS A 199 -29.73 -14.23 1.97
N LYS A 200 -30.19 -13.31 1.12
CA LYS A 200 -31.19 -12.28 1.47
C LYS A 200 -32.62 -12.67 1.14
N GLN A 201 -32.87 -13.83 0.51
CA GLN A 201 -34.23 -14.34 0.39
C GLN A 201 -34.70 -14.85 1.75
N PRO A 202 -35.77 -14.29 2.34
CA PRO A 202 -36.34 -14.85 3.55
C PRO A 202 -36.82 -16.26 3.22
N ILE A 203 -36.38 -17.24 4.01
CA ILE A 203 -37.00 -18.56 4.01
C ILE A 203 -38.42 -18.31 4.53
N ASP A 204 -39.41 -18.42 3.64
CA ASP A 204 -40.81 -18.40 4.04
C ASP A 204 -41.09 -19.66 4.86
N LEU A 205 -41.17 -19.48 6.18
CA LEU A 205 -41.51 -20.52 7.16
C LEU A 205 -43.01 -20.48 7.49
N SER A 206 -43.85 -20.01 6.57
CA SER A 206 -45.30 -20.09 6.76
C SER A 206 -45.73 -21.56 6.86
N PRO A 207 -46.53 -21.94 7.89
CA PRO A 207 -46.87 -23.33 8.19
C PRO A 207 -47.72 -24.03 7.13
#